data_AF-D1P1A5-F1
#
_entry.id   AF-D1P1A5-F1
#
_cell.length_a   1.000
_cell.length_b   1.000
_cell.length_c   1.000
_cell.angle_alpha   90.00
_cell.angle_beta   90.00
_cell.angle_gamma   90.00
#
_symmetry.space_group_name_H-M   'P 1'
#
loop_
_entity.id
_entity.type
_entity.pdbx_description
1 polymer ?
#
loop_
_entity_poly.entity_id
_entity_poly.type
_entity_poly.pdbx_seq_one_letter_code
_entity_poly.pdbx_strand_id
1 'polypeptide(L)'
;MNTDKINNECATTDNKKVEFMRLFLLTLAAFMLAGCGINQYTSPSMNKGFSSMKISKPVPKATKEEDVSAEKIKLMNSPEELLGMPFKDLGVVSGEDCRKNAKSPPANLDSAKNSMLTQAAYIAADAVLLHQCQTSTAPGCYQATVCEGSALKIVE
;
A
#
# COMPACT_ATOMS: atom_id res chain seq x y z
N MET A 1 66.00 -17.02 -9.50
CA MET A 1 65.09 -16.08 -8.80
C MET A 1 64.67 -15.03 -9.82
N ASN A 2 63.40 -15.06 -10.23
CA ASN A 2 62.84 -14.26 -11.34
C ASN A 2 61.89 -13.22 -10.74
N THR A 3 62.27 -11.94 -10.79
CA THR A 3 61.53 -10.80 -10.24
C THR A 3 60.89 -9.92 -11.33
N ASP A 4 60.49 -10.49 -12.46
CA ASP A 4 59.87 -9.74 -13.57
C ASP A 4 58.37 -10.03 -13.80
N LYS A 5 57.74 -10.89 -12.99
CA LYS A 5 56.37 -11.35 -13.25
C LYS A 5 55.25 -10.63 -12.47
N ILE A 6 55.58 -9.77 -11.50
CA ILE A 6 54.56 -9.16 -10.61
C ILE A 6 54.11 -7.76 -11.07
N ASN A 7 54.87 -7.10 -11.95
CA ASN A 7 54.62 -5.69 -12.29
C ASN A 7 53.61 -5.47 -13.44
N ASN A 8 53.13 -6.52 -14.11
CA ASN A 8 52.23 -6.40 -15.28
C ASN A 8 50.75 -6.72 -15.00
N GLU A 9 50.40 -7.13 -13.77
CA GLU A 9 49.00 -7.47 -13.42
C GLU A 9 48.23 -6.33 -12.71
N CYS A 10 48.89 -5.23 -12.35
CA CYS A 10 48.20 -4.06 -11.78
C CYS A 10 47.76 -3.01 -12.81
N ALA A 11 48.37 -2.93 -14.00
CA ALA A 11 48.10 -1.85 -14.96
C ALA A 11 46.91 -2.12 -15.92
N THR A 12 46.39 -3.34 -15.98
CA THR A 12 45.31 -3.75 -16.90
C THR A 12 43.90 -3.65 -16.30
N THR A 13 43.78 -3.51 -14.97
CA THR A 13 42.47 -3.46 -14.29
C THR A 13 41.84 -2.06 -14.31
N ASP A 14 42.63 -0.99 -14.32
CA ASP A 14 42.11 0.39 -14.33
C ASP A 14 41.47 0.78 -15.67
N ASN A 15 42.07 0.41 -16.80
CA ASN A 15 41.53 0.74 -18.12
C ASN A 15 40.17 0.07 -18.39
N LYS A 16 39.96 -1.14 -17.88
CA LYS A 16 38.68 -1.88 -18.05
C LYS A 16 37.53 -1.25 -17.26
N LYS A 17 37.85 -0.61 -16.12
CA LYS A 17 36.88 0.05 -15.24
C LYS A 17 36.43 1.40 -15.81
N VAL A 18 37.35 2.14 -16.43
CA VAL A 18 37.06 3.43 -17.11
C VAL A 18 36.24 3.20 -18.39
N GLU A 19 36.56 2.16 -19.17
CA GLU A 19 35.77 1.74 -20.33
C GLU A 19 34.34 1.34 -19.93
N PHE A 20 34.18 0.55 -18.85
CA PHE A 20 32.86 0.16 -18.34
C PHE A 20 32.02 1.35 -17.88
N MET A 21 32.62 2.31 -17.17
CA MET A 21 31.93 3.52 -16.71
C MET A 21 31.51 4.42 -17.88
N ARG A 22 32.36 4.54 -18.91
CA ARG A 22 32.05 5.30 -20.14
C ARG A 22 30.97 4.63 -20.98
N LEU A 23 31.02 3.31 -21.15
CA LEU A 23 29.95 2.57 -21.83
C LEU A 23 28.62 2.71 -21.08
N PHE A 24 28.63 2.59 -19.76
CA PHE A 24 27.42 2.70 -18.94
C PHE A 24 26.79 4.10 -19.01
N LEU A 25 27.61 5.16 -19.05
CA LEU A 25 27.12 6.52 -19.21
C LEU A 25 26.53 6.78 -20.61
N LEU A 26 27.10 6.18 -21.67
CA LEU A 26 26.58 6.29 -23.02
C LEU A 26 25.26 5.51 -23.21
N THR A 27 25.10 4.35 -22.56
CA THR A 27 23.84 3.60 -22.63
C THR A 27 22.71 4.28 -21.84
N LEU A 28 23.01 4.90 -20.70
CA LEU A 28 22.04 5.70 -19.93
C LEU A 28 21.50 6.91 -20.73
N ALA A 29 22.36 7.57 -21.52
CA ALA A 29 21.95 8.72 -22.33
C ALA A 29 20.95 8.35 -23.44
N ALA A 30 21.05 7.14 -24.01
CA ALA A 30 20.14 6.68 -25.05
C ALA A 30 18.75 6.27 -24.52
N PHE A 31 18.66 5.84 -23.25
CA PHE A 31 17.39 5.38 -22.66
C PHE A 31 16.39 6.52 -22.41
N MET A 32 16.87 7.77 -22.31
CA MET A 32 16.02 8.94 -22.11
C MET A 32 15.22 9.37 -23.35
N LEU A 33 15.45 8.76 -24.52
CA LEU A 33 14.70 9.07 -25.75
C LEU A 33 13.49 8.16 -26.01
N ALA A 34 13.27 7.12 -25.21
CA ALA A 34 12.01 6.38 -25.18
C ALA A 34 11.08 6.99 -24.12
N GLY A 35 10.48 8.13 -24.45
CA GLY A 35 9.48 8.78 -23.60
C GLY A 35 8.23 7.89 -23.43
N CYS A 36 7.92 7.54 -22.19
CA CYS A 36 6.68 6.88 -21.78
C CYS A 36 5.47 7.80 -22.01
N GLY A 37 4.59 7.46 -22.95
CA GLY A 37 3.27 8.07 -23.06
C GLY A 37 2.30 7.50 -22.02
N ILE A 38 2.20 8.13 -20.85
CA ILE A 38 1.11 7.90 -19.90
C ILE A 38 -0.08 8.75 -20.36
N ASN A 39 -1.02 8.10 -21.06
CA ASN A 39 -2.32 8.69 -21.31
C ASN A 39 -3.10 8.77 -20.00
N GLN A 40 -3.63 9.96 -19.75
CA GLN A 40 -4.40 10.36 -18.59
C GLN A 40 -5.71 9.57 -18.56
N TYR A 41 -5.82 8.58 -17.66
CA TYR A 41 -7.12 8.06 -17.26
C TYR A 41 -7.80 9.11 -16.38
N THR A 42 -8.56 9.98 -17.02
CA THR A 42 -9.52 10.84 -16.34
C THR A 42 -10.61 9.95 -15.73
N SER A 43 -10.56 9.72 -14.42
CA SER A 43 -11.74 9.27 -13.69
C SER A 43 -12.69 10.47 -13.53
N PRO A 44 -13.98 10.36 -13.90
CA PRO A 44 -14.92 11.42 -13.60
C PRO A 44 -15.21 11.40 -12.10
N SER A 45 -14.61 12.33 -11.37
CA SER A 45 -15.04 12.75 -10.04
C SER A 45 -16.44 13.34 -10.15
N MET A 46 -17.47 12.54 -9.90
CA MET A 46 -18.83 13.04 -9.68
C MET A 46 -18.95 13.53 -8.23
N ASN A 47 -18.37 14.70 -7.96
CA ASN A 47 -18.83 15.57 -6.90
C ASN A 47 -20.19 16.13 -7.31
N LYS A 48 -21.27 15.65 -6.70
CA LYS A 48 -22.54 16.38 -6.65
C LYS A 48 -23.01 16.49 -5.20
N GLY A 49 -22.88 17.71 -4.68
CA GLY A 49 -23.98 18.43 -4.06
C GLY A 49 -24.46 17.94 -2.70
N PHE A 50 -24.01 18.64 -1.66
CA PHE A 50 -24.78 18.81 -0.43
C PHE A 50 -26.19 19.30 -0.76
N SER A 51 -27.21 18.60 -0.26
CA SER A 51 -28.48 19.23 0.09
C SER A 51 -28.98 18.69 1.42
N SER A 52 -29.27 19.65 2.28
CA SER A 52 -29.70 19.55 3.65
C SER A 52 -31.06 18.86 3.81
N MET A 53 -31.35 18.47 5.05
CA MET A 53 -32.67 18.35 5.70
C MET A 53 -33.34 16.96 5.68
N LYS A 54 -33.29 16.22 6.80
CA LYS A 54 -34.23 16.36 7.93
C LYS A 54 -33.99 15.25 8.96
N ILE A 55 -33.97 15.67 10.22
CA ILE A 55 -34.02 14.81 11.40
C ILE A 55 -35.33 14.00 11.39
N SER A 56 -35.25 12.69 11.63
CA SER A 56 -36.36 11.87 12.10
C SER A 56 -35.77 10.70 12.88
N LYS A 57 -35.95 10.72 14.20
CA LYS A 57 -35.69 9.58 15.08
C LYS A 57 -36.59 8.41 14.67
N PRO A 58 -36.09 7.18 14.76
CA PRO A 58 -36.93 6.07 15.18
C PRO A 58 -36.45 5.48 16.52
N VAL A 59 -37.45 5.21 17.35
CA VAL A 59 -37.45 4.52 18.64
C VAL A 59 -36.84 3.11 18.52
N PRO A 60 -36.12 2.60 19.54
CA PRO A 60 -35.46 1.31 19.49
C PRO A 60 -36.47 0.16 19.57
N LYS A 61 -36.40 -0.77 18.61
CA LYS A 61 -37.04 -2.08 18.74
C LYS A 61 -36.02 -3.15 18.36
N ALA A 62 -35.55 -3.85 19.38
CA ALA A 62 -34.80 -5.08 19.22
C ALA A 62 -35.67 -6.08 18.48
N THR A 63 -35.24 -6.53 17.31
CA THR A 63 -35.69 -7.78 16.72
C THR A 63 -34.48 -8.40 16.03
N LYS A 64 -34.18 -9.61 16.50
CA LYS A 64 -33.12 -10.49 16.06
C LYS A 64 -33.54 -11.02 14.69
N GLU A 65 -33.00 -10.44 13.63
CA GLU A 65 -33.18 -10.93 12.26
C GLU A 65 -31.79 -11.14 11.65
N GLU A 66 -31.54 -12.36 11.20
CA GLU A 66 -30.38 -12.76 10.40
C GLU A 66 -30.41 -11.97 9.10
N ASP A 67 -29.76 -10.81 9.12
CA ASP A 67 -29.42 -10.05 7.95
C ASP A 67 -28.35 -10.83 7.18
N VAL A 68 -28.58 -11.06 5.89
CA VAL A 68 -27.61 -11.63 4.95
C VAL A 68 -26.50 -10.60 4.85
N SER A 69 -25.58 -10.68 5.82
CA SER A 69 -24.69 -9.62 6.21
C SER A 69 -23.79 -9.29 5.03
N ALA A 70 -23.76 -8.01 4.65
CA ALA A 70 -22.59 -7.48 3.96
C ALA A 70 -21.37 -7.90 4.78
N GLU A 71 -20.63 -8.91 4.30
CA GLU A 71 -19.59 -9.59 5.06
C GLU A 71 -18.59 -8.55 5.55
N LYS A 72 -18.75 -8.21 6.83
CA LYS A 72 -17.85 -7.28 7.49
C LYS A 72 -16.55 -8.04 7.73
N ILE A 73 -15.58 -7.82 6.85
CA ILE A 73 -14.22 -8.36 6.96
C ILE A 73 -13.71 -8.25 8.40
N LYS A 74 -13.30 -9.38 8.98
CA LYS A 74 -12.82 -9.42 10.36
C LYS A 74 -11.39 -8.88 10.44
N LEU A 75 -11.17 -7.83 11.24
CA LEU A 75 -9.82 -7.39 11.58
C LEU A 75 -9.27 -8.24 12.74
N MET A 76 -8.17 -8.93 12.50
CA MET A 76 -7.42 -9.70 13.49
C MET A 76 -6.16 -8.91 13.86
N ASN A 77 -5.92 -8.71 15.15
CA ASN A 77 -4.76 -7.92 15.60
C ASN A 77 -3.55 -8.80 15.91
N SER A 78 -3.74 -10.11 16.01
CA SER A 78 -2.63 -11.02 16.28
C SER A 78 -2.77 -12.37 15.55
N PRO A 79 -1.64 -13.03 15.23
CA PRO A 79 -1.65 -14.31 14.53
C PRO A 79 -2.29 -15.44 15.33
N GLU A 80 -2.37 -15.31 16.67
CA GLU A 80 -2.99 -16.31 17.54
C GLU A 80 -4.47 -16.51 17.22
N GLU A 81 -5.14 -15.48 16.69
CA GLU A 81 -6.53 -15.56 16.24
C GLU A 81 -6.72 -16.53 15.06
N LEU A 82 -5.64 -16.86 14.34
CA LEU A 82 -5.64 -17.78 13.19
C LEU A 82 -5.32 -19.23 13.58
N LEU A 83 -4.94 -19.48 14.83
CA LEU A 83 -4.57 -20.83 15.26
C LEU A 83 -5.76 -21.77 15.16
N GLY A 84 -5.57 -22.87 14.43
CA GLY A 84 -6.61 -23.89 14.23
C GLY A 84 -7.66 -23.53 13.18
N MET A 85 -7.57 -22.37 12.54
CA MET A 85 -8.40 -22.03 11.38
C MET A 85 -7.55 -22.18 10.12
N PRO A 86 -7.85 -23.12 9.21
CA PRO A 86 -7.15 -23.17 7.94
C PRO A 86 -7.55 -21.95 7.10
N PHE A 87 -6.56 -21.33 6.45
CA PHE A 87 -6.78 -20.13 5.65
C PHE A 87 -5.91 -20.13 4.40
N LYS A 88 -6.35 -19.38 3.40
CA LYS A 88 -5.60 -19.05 2.20
C LYS A 88 -5.18 -17.59 2.25
N ASP A 89 -3.89 -17.35 2.08
CA ASP A 89 -3.36 -15.99 1.91
C ASP A 89 -3.75 -15.44 0.53
N LEU A 90 -4.39 -14.27 0.51
CA LEU A 90 -4.79 -13.54 -0.70
C LEU A 90 -3.82 -12.40 -1.05
N GLY A 91 -2.87 -12.10 -0.17
CA GLY A 91 -1.84 -11.08 -0.36
C GLY A 91 -1.92 -9.93 0.65
N VAL A 92 -1.01 -8.98 0.48
CA VAL A 92 -0.91 -7.80 1.36
C VAL A 92 -1.89 -6.72 0.92
N VAL A 93 -2.57 -6.12 1.88
CA VAL A 93 -3.45 -4.96 1.71
C VAL A 93 -2.97 -3.80 2.55
N SER A 94 -3.20 -2.59 2.07
CA SER A 94 -2.89 -1.36 2.79
C SER A 94 -4.06 -0.39 2.73
N GLY A 95 -4.13 0.47 3.75
CA GLY A 95 -5.09 1.56 3.82
C GLY A 95 -4.43 2.78 4.43
N GLU A 96 -4.81 3.95 3.92
CA GLU A 96 -4.27 5.23 4.39
C GLU A 96 -5.38 6.22 4.74
N ASP A 97 -5.08 7.09 5.71
CA ASP A 97 -5.83 8.31 5.96
C ASP A 97 -4.90 9.51 5.84
N CYS A 98 -5.20 10.38 4.88
CA CYS A 98 -4.34 11.50 4.49
C CYS A 98 -4.92 12.83 5.00
N ARG A 99 -4.19 13.46 5.91
CA ARG A 99 -4.41 14.86 6.29
C ARG A 99 -3.76 15.77 5.26
N LYS A 100 -4.56 16.52 4.51
CA LYS A 100 -4.07 17.39 3.42
C LYS A 100 -3.35 18.64 3.92
N ASN A 101 -3.77 19.23 5.03
CA ASN A 101 -3.19 20.47 5.56
C ASN A 101 -3.32 20.58 7.09
N ALA A 102 -2.59 21.54 7.68
CA ALA A 102 -2.59 21.75 9.13
C ALA A 102 -3.95 22.16 9.73
N LYS A 103 -4.89 22.67 8.91
CA LYS A 103 -6.24 23.04 9.38
C LYS A 103 -7.23 21.87 9.33
N SER A 104 -6.98 20.86 8.49
CA SER A 104 -7.76 19.63 8.46
C SER A 104 -7.52 18.77 9.71
N PRO A 105 -8.50 17.92 10.09
CA PRO A 105 -8.35 17.00 11.21
C PRO A 105 -7.07 16.15 11.10
N PRO A 106 -6.47 15.75 12.23
CA PRO A 106 -5.36 14.80 12.26
C PRO A 106 -5.69 13.51 11.48
N ALA A 107 -4.67 12.89 10.89
CA ALA A 107 -4.82 11.60 10.23
C ALA A 107 -5.27 10.54 11.26
N ASN A 108 -6.36 9.85 10.95
CA ASN A 108 -7.06 8.94 11.84
C ASN A 108 -6.70 7.47 11.54
N LEU A 109 -6.32 6.74 12.59
CA LEU A 109 -5.90 5.35 12.51
C LEU A 109 -7.07 4.40 12.16
N ASP A 110 -8.26 4.64 12.68
CA ASP A 110 -9.45 3.83 12.38
C ASP A 110 -9.92 4.03 10.93
N SER A 111 -9.78 5.25 10.40
CA SER A 111 -10.04 5.53 8.97
C SER A 111 -9.08 4.73 8.08
N ALA A 112 -7.78 4.74 8.40
CA ALA A 112 -6.77 3.96 7.68
C ALA A 112 -7.05 2.44 7.74
N LYS A 113 -7.42 1.91 8.92
CA LYS A 113 -7.82 0.51 9.08
C LYS A 113 -9.07 0.15 8.26
N ASN A 114 -10.09 0.99 8.27
CA ASN A 114 -11.31 0.76 7.49
C ASN A 114 -11.03 0.80 5.98
N SER A 115 -10.16 1.71 5.53
CA SER A 115 -9.69 1.76 4.15
C SER A 115 -8.98 0.45 3.77
N MET A 116 -8.10 -0.06 4.63
CA MET A 116 -7.41 -1.36 4.45
C MET A 116 -8.40 -2.53 4.38
N LEU A 117 -9.39 -2.59 5.27
CA LEU A 117 -10.45 -3.61 5.25
C LEU A 117 -11.30 -3.52 3.98
N THR A 118 -11.54 -2.32 3.47
CA THR A 118 -12.26 -2.11 2.20
C THR A 118 -11.44 -2.67 1.03
N GLN A 119 -10.12 -2.47 1.02
CA GLN A 119 -9.23 -3.08 0.03
C GLN A 119 -9.24 -4.62 0.10
N ALA A 120 -9.26 -5.19 1.30
CA ALA A 120 -9.40 -6.63 1.49
C ALA A 120 -10.75 -7.17 0.98
N ALA A 121 -11.83 -6.41 1.18
CA ALA A 121 -13.15 -6.77 0.66
C ALA A 121 -13.16 -6.84 -0.87
N TYR A 122 -12.44 -5.96 -1.57
CA TYR A 122 -12.34 -5.98 -3.04
C TYR A 122 -11.70 -7.25 -3.60
N ILE A 123 -10.85 -7.92 -2.81
CA ILE A 123 -10.23 -9.20 -3.19
C ILE A 123 -10.93 -10.40 -2.54
N ALA A 124 -12.15 -10.21 -2.03
CA ALA A 124 -12.99 -11.25 -1.42
C ALA A 124 -12.33 -11.98 -0.24
N ALA A 125 -11.52 -11.26 0.55
CA ALA A 125 -11.03 -11.75 1.83
C ALA A 125 -12.19 -11.93 2.83
N ASP A 126 -11.96 -12.71 3.89
CA ASP A 126 -12.88 -12.81 5.04
C ASP A 126 -12.30 -12.11 6.26
N ALA A 127 -10.97 -12.05 6.33
CA ALA A 127 -10.24 -11.44 7.43
C ALA A 127 -9.00 -10.69 6.94
N VAL A 128 -8.54 -9.74 7.76
CA VAL A 128 -7.23 -9.12 7.62
C VAL A 128 -6.46 -9.29 8.91
N LEU A 129 -5.26 -9.85 8.83
CA LEU A 129 -4.29 -9.84 9.91
C LEU A 129 -3.51 -8.52 9.86
N LEU A 130 -3.71 -7.66 10.85
CA LEU A 130 -3.01 -6.39 10.95
C LEU A 130 -1.54 -6.61 11.31
N HIS A 131 -0.63 -5.99 10.56
CA HIS A 131 0.79 -5.98 10.90
C HIS A 131 1.16 -4.74 11.69
N GLN A 132 0.97 -3.57 11.07
CA GLN A 132 1.39 -2.31 11.65
C GLN A 132 0.57 -1.15 11.11
N CYS A 133 0.51 -0.09 11.91
CA CYS A 133 0.02 1.22 11.50
C CYS A 133 1.08 2.26 11.87
N GLN A 134 1.45 3.11 10.93
CA GLN A 134 2.42 4.17 11.17
C GLN A 134 1.88 5.51 10.68
N THR A 135 2.08 6.54 11.50
CA THR A 135 1.81 7.92 11.11
C THR A 135 3.11 8.61 10.71
N SER A 136 3.20 9.10 9.48
CA SER A 136 4.39 9.74 8.93
C SER A 136 4.01 10.94 8.05
N THR A 137 5.01 11.70 7.61
CA THR A 137 4.80 12.73 6.58
C THR A 137 5.00 12.07 5.22
N ALA A 138 4.03 12.20 4.32
CA ALA A 138 4.06 11.58 2.99
C ALA A 138 3.91 12.64 1.89
N PRO A 139 4.52 12.45 0.70
CA PRO A 139 4.32 13.38 -0.41
C PRO A 139 2.83 13.56 -0.73
N GLY A 140 2.35 14.81 -0.78
CA GLY A 140 0.93 15.11 -1.02
C GLY A 140 0.04 15.13 0.24
N CYS A 141 0.55 14.69 1.39
CA CYS A 141 -0.14 14.75 2.68
C CYS A 141 0.70 15.55 3.68
N TYR A 142 0.07 16.47 4.40
CA TYR A 142 0.71 17.11 5.56
C TYR A 142 1.09 16.06 6.62
N GLN A 143 0.23 15.05 6.79
CA GLN A 143 0.46 13.90 7.65
C GLN A 143 -0.39 12.75 7.11
N ALA A 144 0.14 11.54 7.08
CA ALA A 144 -0.58 10.34 6.66
C ALA A 144 -0.45 9.26 7.74
N THR A 145 -1.53 8.54 7.98
CA THR A 145 -1.49 7.29 8.76
C THR A 145 -1.74 6.15 7.80
N VAL A 146 -0.79 5.22 7.70
CA VAL A 146 -0.85 4.07 6.81
C VAL A 146 -0.88 2.80 7.66
N CYS A 147 -1.84 1.92 7.39
CA CYS A 147 -1.95 0.60 7.99
C CYS A 147 -1.74 -0.47 6.92
N GLU A 148 -1.01 -1.52 7.28
CA GLU A 148 -0.71 -2.66 6.42
C GLU A 148 -1.07 -3.97 7.14
N GLY A 149 -1.55 -4.94 6.37
CA GLY A 149 -1.87 -6.26 6.85
C GLY A 149 -2.00 -7.29 5.73
N SER A 150 -2.16 -8.55 6.11
CA SER A 150 -2.39 -9.65 5.16
C SER A 150 -3.88 -9.95 5.06
N ALA A 151 -4.40 -10.00 3.84
CA ALA A 151 -5.77 -10.39 3.56
C ALA A 151 -5.88 -11.91 3.43
N LEU A 152 -6.81 -12.50 4.17
CA LEU A 152 -6.94 -13.94 4.32
C LEU A 152 -8.36 -14.39 3.97
N LYS A 153 -8.47 -15.52 3.27
CA LYS A 153 -9.72 -16.26 3.09
C LYS A 153 -9.74 -17.42 4.07
N ILE A 154 -10.74 -17.50 4.93
CA ILE A 154 -10.89 -18.65 5.83
C ILE A 154 -11.47 -19.80 5.00
N VAL A 155 -10.83 -20.97 5.07
CA VAL A 155 -11.35 -22.18 4.42
C VAL A 155 -11.95 -23.07 5.49
N GLU A 156 -13.21 -23.47 5.31
CA GLU A 156 -13.89 -24.46 6.14
C GLU A 156 -13.70 -25.88 5.57
#